data_AF-A0AAU5FY15-F1
#
_entry.id   AF-A0AAU5FY15-F1
#
_cell.length_a   1.000
_cell.length_b   1.000
_cell.length_c   1.000
_cell.angle_alpha   90.00
_cell.angle_beta   90.00
_cell.angle_gamma   90.00
#
_symmetry.space_group_name_H-M   'P 1'
#
loop_
_entity.id
_entity.type
_entity.pdbx_description
1 polymer ?
#
loop_
_entity_poly.entity_id
_entity_poly.type
_entity_poly.pdbx_seq_one_letter_code
_entity_poly.pdbx_strand_id
1 'polypeptide(L)'
;MRPPRPLSRAAAVTAGATALTAAALFLPPVTGAAGAAAAAPPVRPRPAVTGHRLVSGAGSPLTIAQCQDKWGINCYTPQQYRQAYDLDPLYRAGITGKGRTIVIVDSYGSPTIQHDLDVYSAQFGIPSTQVQIVRWGDVPPFDATDPDQSGWAGESSLDVEMAHAVAPDAHLVLVETGVAETEGVTGLPEMMDAEKSLIDRGIGDVISQSFGATENTFPGFEHGDFAALQQLRYAFEDAARHGVTVLGSSGDSGATDAIADGSVNYPYAVNSWPSADPLVVSVGGTQLHLDEAGNRTAPDSVYHDYGASGGGTSQVFARPSYQNGVKDVVGERRGTPDISMSAAVDGGAWVYSSYDPREVGWNVYGGTSESSPLFSGVVALADQLAGRRLGDLHEALYALAADDSRYTGIVDVADGTDNSYDGVPGYTAVKGYDMATGVGTLDATRFAHALAAGGWRH
;
A
#
# COMPACT_ATOMS: atom_id res chain seq x y z
N MET A 1 28.34 44.68 40.52
CA MET A 1 28.19 45.39 41.81
C MET A 1 26.72 45.52 42.13
N ARG A 2 26.24 44.87 43.21
CA ARG A 2 24.99 45.19 43.93
C ARG A 2 25.25 46.41 44.84
N PRO A 3 24.26 46.98 45.57
CA PRO A 3 22.89 47.46 45.28
C PRO A 3 22.77 48.95 45.77
N PRO A 4 21.60 49.56 46.13
CA PRO A 4 20.89 49.23 47.37
C PRO A 4 19.33 49.43 47.38
N ARG A 5 18.64 48.62 48.20
CA ARG A 5 17.37 48.92 48.93
C ARG A 5 17.70 49.91 50.10
N PRO A 6 16.84 50.32 51.07
CA PRO A 6 15.41 50.06 51.35
C PRO A 6 14.64 51.35 51.77
N LEU A 7 13.38 51.23 52.20
CA LEU A 7 12.97 51.66 53.55
C LEU A 7 11.58 51.10 53.87
N SER A 8 11.49 50.53 55.07
CA SER A 8 10.33 49.91 55.70
C SER A 8 10.01 50.65 57.01
N ARG A 9 8.81 50.36 57.56
CA ARG A 9 8.22 50.68 58.89
C ARG A 9 7.05 51.67 58.78
N ALA A 10 5.91 51.56 59.47
CA ALA A 10 5.46 50.79 60.64
C ALA A 10 3.91 50.69 60.55
N ALA A 11 3.25 49.54 60.80
CA ALA A 11 2.74 49.01 62.07
C ALA A 11 1.72 49.90 62.84
N ALA A 12 0.46 49.44 62.92
CA ALA A 12 -0.51 49.47 64.05
C ALA A 12 -1.92 49.13 63.50
N VAL A 13 -2.48 47.91 63.64
CA VAL A 13 -3.12 47.25 64.81
C VAL A 13 -4.49 47.84 65.20
N THR A 14 -5.53 47.10 64.76
CA THR A 14 -6.84 46.77 65.36
C THR A 14 -7.84 47.88 65.73
N ALA A 15 -9.07 47.81 65.22
CA ALA A 15 -10.20 47.03 65.77
C ALA A 15 -11.54 47.49 65.15
N GLY A 16 -12.51 46.58 64.98
CA GLY A 16 -13.92 46.97 64.79
C GLY A 16 -14.62 46.23 63.64
N ALA A 17 -15.11 45.04 63.93
CA ALA A 17 -15.95 44.25 63.05
C ALA A 17 -17.36 44.87 62.89
N THR A 18 -17.88 44.89 61.67
CA THR A 18 -19.32 44.69 61.40
C THR A 18 -19.45 43.89 60.11
N ALA A 19 -20.12 42.74 60.24
CA ALA A 19 -20.27 41.72 59.22
C ALA A 19 -21.30 42.13 58.16
N LEU A 20 -20.93 42.02 56.89
CA LEU A 20 -21.85 41.89 55.76
C LEU A 20 -21.70 40.48 55.21
N THR A 21 -22.65 39.62 55.57
CA THR A 21 -22.79 38.26 55.06
C THR A 21 -23.19 38.30 53.57
N ALA A 22 -22.21 38.10 52.68
CA ALA A 22 -22.47 37.66 51.31
C ALA A 22 -22.52 36.12 51.31
N ALA A 23 -23.69 35.56 51.01
CA ALA A 23 -23.85 34.12 50.80
C ALA A 23 -23.10 33.71 49.53
N ALA A 24 -21.92 33.10 49.69
CA ALA A 24 -21.28 32.35 48.63
C ALA A 24 -22.02 31.02 48.48
N LEU A 25 -22.70 30.83 47.35
CA LEU A 25 -23.20 29.53 46.93
C LEU A 25 -21.99 28.62 46.69
N PHE A 26 -21.71 27.74 47.65
CA PHE A 26 -20.85 26.58 47.43
C PHE A 26 -21.62 25.60 46.55
N LEU A 27 -21.31 25.56 45.26
CA LEU A 27 -21.61 24.38 44.46
C LEU A 27 -20.63 23.28 44.88
N PRO A 28 -21.09 22.07 45.25
CA PRO A 28 -20.20 20.94 45.42
C PRO A 28 -19.49 20.67 44.10
N PRO A 29 -18.23 20.18 44.11
CA PRO A 29 -17.60 19.71 42.88
C PRO A 29 -18.48 18.60 42.32
N VAL A 30 -19.03 18.81 41.14
CA VAL A 30 -19.62 17.74 40.36
C VAL A 30 -18.46 16.85 39.97
N THR A 31 -18.22 15.81 40.76
CA THR A 31 -17.43 14.66 40.33
C THR A 31 -18.24 14.00 39.22
N GLY A 32 -18.12 14.52 38.00
CA GLY A 32 -18.48 13.77 36.82
C GLY A 32 -17.58 12.55 36.82
N ALA A 33 -18.13 11.41 37.23
CA ALA A 33 -17.56 10.14 36.82
C ALA A 33 -17.54 10.21 35.30
N ALA A 34 -16.36 10.40 34.71
CA ALA A 34 -16.14 10.07 33.32
C ALA A 34 -16.63 8.62 33.21
N GLY A 35 -17.78 8.41 32.57
CA GLY A 35 -18.18 7.08 32.18
C GLY A 35 -16.98 6.54 31.41
N ALA A 36 -16.39 5.45 31.92
CA ALA A 36 -15.40 4.73 31.15
C ALA A 36 -16.04 4.49 29.79
N ALA A 37 -15.50 5.14 28.75
CA ALA A 37 -15.78 4.72 27.39
C ALA A 37 -15.55 3.21 27.41
N ALA A 38 -16.55 2.44 26.99
CA ALA A 38 -16.36 1.02 26.79
C ALA A 38 -15.07 0.88 25.99
N ALA A 39 -14.11 0.11 26.51
CA ALA A 39 -12.88 -0.16 25.77
C ALA A 39 -13.31 -0.65 24.39
N ALA A 40 -12.92 0.09 23.34
CA ALA A 40 -13.10 -0.39 21.98
C ALA A 40 -12.49 -1.80 21.92
N PRO A 41 -13.14 -2.76 21.24
CA PRO A 41 -12.54 -4.07 21.04
C PRO A 41 -11.11 -3.90 20.51
N PRO A 42 -10.17 -4.78 20.89
CA PRO A 42 -8.79 -4.68 20.43
C PRO A 42 -8.78 -4.73 18.89
N VAL A 43 -8.42 -3.60 18.29
CA VAL A 43 -8.26 -3.38 16.84
C VAL A 43 -6.99 -4.13 16.44
N ARG A 44 -7.05 -5.01 15.43
CA ARG A 44 -5.91 -5.84 15.01
C ARG A 44 -5.19 -5.19 13.84
N PRO A 45 -3.87 -4.94 13.95
CA PRO A 45 -3.10 -4.47 12.81
C PRO A 45 -3.06 -5.52 11.71
N ARG A 46 -3.16 -5.10 10.44
CA ARG A 46 -3.05 -6.01 9.31
C ARG A 46 -2.21 -5.41 8.19
N PRO A 47 -0.93 -5.80 8.06
CA PRO A 47 -0.28 -5.70 6.76
C PRO A 47 -1.09 -6.51 5.74
N ALA A 48 -1.19 -6.04 4.51
CA ALA A 48 -2.05 -6.66 3.51
C ALA A 48 -1.64 -8.12 3.20
N VAL A 49 -0.37 -8.50 3.40
CA VAL A 49 0.13 -9.88 3.27
C VAL A 49 -0.44 -10.87 4.31
N THR A 50 -1.14 -10.41 5.35
CA THR A 50 -1.64 -11.27 6.44
C THR A 50 -2.66 -12.31 5.94
N GLY A 51 -2.23 -13.57 5.89
CA GLY A 51 -3.07 -14.69 5.40
C GLY A 51 -2.69 -15.16 3.99
N HIS A 52 -1.77 -14.46 3.32
CA HIS A 52 -1.35 -14.74 1.95
C HIS A 52 0.05 -15.38 1.84
N ARG A 53 0.58 -15.88 2.97
CA ARG A 53 1.83 -16.66 3.06
C ARG A 53 1.53 -18.14 3.23
N LEU A 54 1.73 -18.96 2.18
CA LEU A 54 1.51 -20.42 2.25
C LEU A 54 2.78 -21.24 2.47
N VAL A 55 3.93 -20.70 2.06
CA VAL A 55 5.22 -21.34 2.23
C VAL A 55 6.04 -20.54 3.23
N SER A 56 6.61 -21.22 4.24
CA SER A 56 7.52 -20.61 5.18
C SER A 56 8.82 -21.40 5.34
N GLY A 57 9.94 -20.67 5.43
CA GLY A 57 11.25 -21.21 5.81
C GLY A 57 11.78 -22.33 4.88
N ALA A 58 11.46 -22.30 3.59
CA ALA A 58 12.02 -23.25 2.63
C ALA A 58 13.53 -23.00 2.44
N GLY A 59 14.32 -24.07 2.27
CA GLY A 59 15.77 -23.94 2.14
C GLY A 59 16.25 -23.32 0.82
N SER A 60 15.42 -23.36 -0.22
CA SER A 60 15.65 -22.76 -1.53
C SER A 60 14.32 -22.54 -2.25
N PRO A 61 14.28 -21.65 -3.27
CA PRO A 61 13.18 -21.64 -4.22
C PRO A 61 13.06 -23.00 -4.91
N LEU A 62 11.84 -23.37 -5.27
CA LEU A 62 11.51 -24.60 -5.99
C LEU A 62 10.95 -24.25 -7.37
N THR A 63 11.04 -25.22 -8.30
CA THR A 63 10.37 -25.09 -9.61
C THR A 63 8.85 -25.11 -9.45
N ILE A 64 8.11 -24.68 -10.47
CA ILE A 64 6.64 -24.73 -10.46
C ILE A 64 6.15 -26.15 -10.16
N ALA A 65 6.69 -27.15 -10.86
CA ALA A 65 6.29 -28.55 -10.66
C ALA A 65 6.52 -29.03 -9.22
N GLN A 66 7.63 -28.61 -8.59
CA GLN A 66 7.91 -28.94 -7.20
C GLN A 66 6.98 -28.22 -6.21
N CYS A 67 6.62 -26.97 -6.50
CA CYS A 67 5.60 -26.25 -5.73
C CYS A 67 4.23 -26.92 -5.83
N GLN A 68 3.81 -27.30 -7.03
CA GLN A 68 2.56 -28.03 -7.26
C GLN A 68 2.55 -29.36 -6.52
N ASP A 69 3.63 -30.15 -6.62
CA ASP A 69 3.74 -31.45 -5.93
C ASP A 69 3.68 -31.32 -4.41
N LYS A 70 4.24 -30.24 -3.85
CA LYS A 70 4.39 -30.07 -2.39
C LYS A 70 3.22 -29.33 -1.75
N TRP A 71 2.68 -28.33 -2.43
CA TRP A 71 1.73 -27.36 -1.87
C TRP A 71 0.47 -27.19 -2.72
N GLY A 72 0.43 -27.74 -3.93
CA GLY A 72 -0.74 -27.62 -4.82
C GLY A 72 -0.91 -26.22 -5.42
N ILE A 73 0.14 -25.41 -5.40
CA ILE A 73 0.18 -24.05 -5.96
C ILE A 73 1.36 -23.90 -6.92
N ASN A 74 1.29 -22.92 -7.80
CA ASN A 74 2.44 -22.37 -8.50
C ASN A 74 3.20 -21.41 -7.59
N CYS A 75 4.51 -21.29 -7.80
CA CYS A 75 5.35 -20.26 -7.18
C CYS A 75 6.22 -19.65 -8.26
N TYR A 76 6.36 -18.33 -8.28
CA TYR A 76 7.12 -17.62 -9.31
C TYR A 76 8.36 -16.94 -8.78
N THR A 77 9.38 -16.93 -9.63
CA THR A 77 10.66 -16.26 -9.44
C THR A 77 10.63 -14.89 -10.14
N PRO A 78 11.48 -13.94 -9.75
CA PRO A 78 11.60 -12.66 -10.45
C PRO A 78 11.96 -12.78 -11.93
N GLN A 79 12.64 -13.85 -12.38
CA GLN A 79 12.90 -14.08 -13.80
C GLN A 79 11.62 -14.45 -14.57
N GLN A 80 10.69 -15.14 -13.92
CA GLN A 80 9.40 -15.46 -14.54
C GLN A 80 8.53 -14.20 -14.66
N TYR A 81 8.51 -13.33 -13.64
CA TYR A 81 7.88 -12.01 -13.77
C TYR A 81 8.52 -11.15 -14.86
N ARG A 82 9.85 -11.16 -14.95
CA ARG A 82 10.62 -10.47 -16.00
C ARG A 82 10.19 -10.89 -17.41
N GLN A 83 9.99 -12.18 -17.62
CA GLN A 83 9.50 -12.72 -18.89
C GLN A 83 8.02 -12.39 -19.10
N ALA A 84 7.17 -12.62 -18.08
CA ALA A 84 5.73 -12.42 -18.18
C ALA A 84 5.37 -10.96 -18.48
N TYR A 85 6.03 -10.00 -17.85
CA TYR A 85 5.78 -8.57 -18.08
C TYR A 85 6.62 -7.95 -19.21
N ASP A 86 7.33 -8.75 -20.00
CA ASP A 86 8.21 -8.29 -21.09
C ASP A 86 9.17 -7.15 -20.66
N LEU A 87 9.91 -7.36 -19.56
CA LEU A 87 10.87 -6.38 -19.01
C LEU A 87 12.23 -6.42 -19.71
N ASP A 88 12.51 -7.54 -20.38
CA ASP A 88 13.77 -7.87 -21.02
C ASP A 88 14.27 -6.84 -22.06
N PRO A 89 13.41 -6.31 -22.96
CA PRO A 89 13.79 -5.26 -23.89
C PRO A 89 14.22 -3.96 -23.20
N LEU A 90 13.55 -3.53 -22.13
CA LEU A 90 13.91 -2.34 -21.36
C LEU A 90 15.31 -2.49 -20.76
N TYR A 91 15.60 -3.64 -20.14
CA TYR A 91 16.89 -3.88 -19.50
C TYR A 91 18.04 -3.90 -20.51
N ARG A 92 17.82 -4.50 -21.70
CA ARG A 92 18.80 -4.45 -22.81
C ARG A 92 19.06 -3.02 -23.31
N ALA A 93 18.08 -2.13 -23.18
CA ALA A 93 18.24 -0.70 -23.47
C ALA A 93 18.86 0.11 -22.32
N GLY A 94 19.22 -0.54 -21.20
CA GLY A 94 19.77 0.11 -20.01
C GLY A 94 18.72 0.82 -19.14
N ILE A 95 17.44 0.49 -19.33
CA ILE A 95 16.33 0.99 -18.53
C ILE A 95 16.04 -0.04 -17.43
N THR A 96 16.51 0.24 -16.23
CA THR A 96 16.57 -0.67 -15.07
C THR A 96 16.13 -0.01 -13.76
N GLY A 97 15.56 1.20 -13.84
CA GLY A 97 15.20 2.04 -12.70
C GLY A 97 16.33 2.97 -12.27
N LYS A 98 17.47 2.92 -12.98
CA LYS A 98 18.67 3.67 -12.64
C LYS A 98 18.41 5.16 -12.55
N GLY A 99 18.79 5.75 -11.41
CA GLY A 99 18.61 7.18 -11.13
C GLY A 99 17.19 7.55 -10.74
N ARG A 100 16.33 6.56 -10.47
CA ARG A 100 15.02 6.73 -9.85
C ARG A 100 14.99 6.20 -8.43
N THR A 101 14.07 6.73 -7.64
CA THR A 101 13.86 6.35 -6.25
C THR A 101 12.46 5.82 -6.05
N ILE A 102 12.36 4.58 -5.57
CA ILE A 102 11.12 3.97 -5.10
C ILE A 102 11.10 4.11 -3.58
N VAL A 103 10.04 4.72 -3.06
CA VAL A 103 9.76 4.81 -1.62
C VAL A 103 8.73 3.75 -1.28
N ILE A 104 9.03 2.93 -0.28
CA ILE A 104 8.14 1.91 0.29
C ILE A 104 7.83 2.34 1.72
N VAL A 105 6.58 2.23 2.14
CA VAL A 105 6.12 2.72 3.45
C VAL A 105 5.45 1.62 4.22
N ASP A 106 6.08 1.22 5.34
CA ASP A 106 5.61 0.15 6.21
C ASP A 106 5.62 0.57 7.68
N SER A 107 4.74 -0.06 8.47
CA SER A 107 4.90 -0.04 9.91
C SER A 107 6.07 -0.91 10.34
N TYR A 108 6.82 -0.47 11.34
CA TYR A 108 7.94 -1.17 11.97
C TYR A 108 9.15 -1.44 11.06
N GLY A 109 8.99 -2.19 9.99
CA GLY A 109 10.05 -2.65 9.09
C GLY A 109 10.60 -4.04 9.40
N SER A 110 11.72 -4.38 8.76
CA SER A 110 12.43 -5.66 8.93
C SER A 110 13.89 -5.43 9.36
N PRO A 111 14.35 -6.00 10.49
CA PRO A 111 15.70 -5.78 11.01
C PRO A 111 16.81 -6.37 10.12
N THR A 112 16.46 -7.26 9.19
CA THR A 112 17.39 -7.98 8.31
C THR A 112 17.26 -7.59 6.85
N ILE A 113 16.47 -6.56 6.51
CA ILE A 113 16.04 -6.27 5.14
C ILE A 113 17.18 -6.18 4.12
N GLN A 114 18.31 -5.54 4.47
CA GLN A 114 19.46 -5.46 3.56
C GLN A 114 20.11 -6.82 3.31
N HIS A 115 20.24 -7.64 4.35
CA HIS A 115 20.80 -8.98 4.22
C HIS A 115 19.88 -9.86 3.36
N ASP A 116 18.57 -9.75 3.60
CA ASP A 116 17.57 -10.55 2.90
C ASP A 116 17.57 -10.21 1.40
N LEU A 117 17.59 -8.91 1.07
CA LEU A 117 17.72 -8.43 -0.32
C LEU A 117 19.02 -8.91 -0.98
N ASP A 118 20.15 -8.95 -0.27
CA ASP A 118 21.42 -9.43 -0.81
C ASP A 118 21.37 -10.93 -1.12
N VAL A 119 20.72 -11.73 -0.27
CA VAL A 119 20.51 -13.17 -0.51
C VAL A 119 19.57 -13.38 -1.69
N TYR A 120 18.46 -12.64 -1.75
CA TYR A 120 17.52 -12.66 -2.85
C TYR A 120 18.20 -12.35 -4.19
N SER A 121 18.95 -11.24 -4.21
CA SER A 121 19.69 -10.76 -5.38
C SER A 121 20.71 -11.80 -5.85
N ALA A 122 21.46 -12.39 -4.93
CA ALA A 122 22.45 -13.42 -5.26
C ALA A 122 21.82 -14.70 -5.81
N GLN A 123 20.70 -15.15 -5.22
CA GLN A 123 19.97 -16.34 -5.67
C GLN A 123 19.46 -16.19 -7.10
N PHE A 124 18.96 -15.01 -7.44
CA PHE A 124 18.33 -14.73 -8.72
C PHE A 124 19.23 -14.00 -9.73
N GLY A 125 20.49 -13.76 -9.38
CA GLY A 125 21.44 -13.08 -10.27
C GLY A 125 21.02 -11.64 -10.61
N ILE A 126 20.31 -10.98 -9.69
CA ILE A 126 19.94 -9.57 -9.78
C ILE A 126 21.09 -8.75 -9.16
N PRO A 127 21.50 -7.62 -9.75
CA PRO A 127 22.50 -6.76 -9.14
C PRO A 127 22.02 -6.26 -7.77
N SER A 128 22.77 -6.54 -6.70
CA SER A 128 22.43 -6.04 -5.37
C SER A 128 22.44 -4.51 -5.33
N THR A 129 21.51 -3.95 -4.56
CA THR A 129 21.39 -2.52 -4.26
C THR A 129 21.39 -2.30 -2.74
N GLN A 130 21.41 -1.04 -2.32
CA GLN A 130 21.30 -0.66 -0.91
C GLN A 130 19.90 -0.14 -0.61
N VAL A 131 19.30 -0.65 0.46
CA VAL A 131 18.05 -0.14 1.03
C VAL A 131 18.40 1.00 1.98
N GLN A 132 17.91 2.20 1.69
CA GLN A 132 17.97 3.31 2.63
C GLN A 132 16.79 3.21 3.59
N ILE A 133 17.07 2.86 4.85
CA ILE A 133 16.05 2.84 5.90
C ILE A 133 15.84 4.26 6.45
N VAL A 134 14.59 4.71 6.46
CA VAL A 134 14.14 5.97 7.06
C VAL A 134 13.16 5.65 8.18
N ARG A 135 13.59 5.81 9.42
CA ARG A 135 12.70 5.68 10.58
C ARG A 135 11.95 6.98 10.83
N TRP A 136 10.64 6.87 11.01
CA TRP A 136 9.76 7.98 11.35
C TRP A 136 8.98 7.64 12.62
N GLY A 137 8.84 8.61 13.53
CA GLY A 137 8.31 8.37 14.87
C GLY A 137 9.21 7.50 15.76
N ASP A 138 8.61 6.91 16.78
CA ASP A 138 9.28 6.06 17.77
C ASP A 138 9.23 4.58 17.35
N VAL A 139 10.02 4.20 16.35
CA VAL A 139 10.10 2.81 15.87
C VAL A 139 10.65 1.90 16.97
N PRO A 140 9.86 0.93 17.48
CA PRO A 140 10.31 0.04 18.55
C PRO A 140 11.41 -0.91 18.05
N PRO A 141 12.27 -1.44 18.94
CA PRO A 141 13.13 -2.57 18.61
C PRO A 141 12.28 -3.77 18.19
N PHE A 142 12.70 -4.45 17.12
CA PHE A 142 11.99 -5.62 16.60
C PHE A 142 11.86 -6.75 17.65
N ASP A 143 10.65 -7.28 17.80
CA ASP A 143 10.31 -8.45 18.61
C ASP A 143 9.64 -9.53 17.75
N ALA A 144 10.38 -10.62 17.45
CA ALA A 144 9.87 -11.76 16.67
C ALA A 144 8.69 -12.50 17.34
N THR A 145 8.40 -12.23 18.62
CA THR A 145 7.24 -12.81 19.30
C THR A 145 5.98 -11.95 19.19
N ASP A 146 6.14 -10.70 18.75
CA ASP A 146 5.04 -9.81 18.41
C ASP A 146 4.54 -10.16 17.00
N PRO A 147 3.28 -10.63 16.86
CA PRO A 147 2.74 -11.04 15.57
C PRO A 147 2.59 -9.86 14.60
N ASP A 148 2.36 -8.64 15.10
CA ASP A 148 2.18 -7.46 14.24
C ASP A 148 3.53 -7.07 13.64
N GLN A 149 4.58 -6.96 14.47
CA GLN A 149 5.93 -6.67 13.99
C GLN A 149 6.43 -7.76 13.03
N SER A 150 6.14 -9.03 13.31
CA SER A 150 6.55 -10.14 12.45
C SER A 150 5.80 -10.17 11.11
N GLY A 151 4.54 -9.76 11.10
CA GLY A 151 3.75 -9.59 9.87
C GLY A 151 4.31 -8.48 9.00
N TRP A 152 4.53 -7.31 9.58
CA TRP A 152 5.09 -6.16 8.87
C TRP A 152 6.52 -6.38 8.39
N ALA A 153 7.35 -7.12 9.13
CA ALA A 153 8.67 -7.49 8.63
C ALA A 153 8.60 -8.40 7.38
N GLY A 154 7.55 -9.23 7.30
CA GLY A 154 7.24 -10.02 6.11
C GLY A 154 6.80 -9.15 4.94
N GLU A 155 5.90 -8.20 5.19
CA GLU A 155 5.46 -7.18 4.23
C GLU A 155 6.65 -6.38 3.66
N SER A 156 7.52 -5.83 4.52
CA SER A 156 8.70 -5.10 4.08
C SER A 156 9.65 -5.93 3.24
N SER A 157 9.77 -7.24 3.53
CA SER A 157 10.58 -8.14 2.72
C SER A 157 9.97 -8.35 1.33
N LEU A 158 8.65 -8.58 1.26
CA LEU A 158 7.91 -8.69 0.00
C LEU A 158 8.03 -7.41 -0.83
N ASP A 159 7.74 -6.25 -0.25
CA ASP A 159 7.70 -4.97 -0.95
C ASP A 159 9.05 -4.60 -1.54
N VAL A 160 10.12 -4.69 -0.74
CA VAL A 160 11.47 -4.35 -1.17
C VAL A 160 11.94 -5.31 -2.25
N GLU A 161 11.72 -6.62 -2.09
CA GLU A 161 12.19 -7.61 -3.06
C GLU A 161 11.40 -7.54 -4.38
N MET A 162 10.09 -7.26 -4.36
CA MET A 162 9.28 -7.11 -5.57
C MET A 162 9.57 -5.82 -6.34
N ALA A 163 9.77 -4.70 -5.63
CA ALA A 163 10.23 -3.47 -6.27
C ALA A 163 11.62 -3.67 -6.93
N HIS A 164 12.53 -4.35 -6.23
CA HIS A 164 13.86 -4.66 -6.73
C HIS A 164 13.85 -5.64 -7.92
N ALA A 165 12.95 -6.62 -7.93
CA ALA A 165 12.79 -7.58 -9.02
C ALA A 165 12.51 -6.91 -10.38
N VAL A 166 11.75 -5.81 -10.38
CA VAL A 166 11.34 -5.08 -11.59
C VAL A 166 12.26 -3.88 -11.89
N ALA A 167 12.78 -3.21 -10.87
CA ALA A 167 13.66 -2.05 -11.03
C ALA A 167 15.00 -2.25 -10.30
N PRO A 168 15.88 -3.13 -10.82
CA PRO A 168 17.05 -3.58 -10.08
C PRO A 168 18.08 -2.48 -9.77
N ASP A 169 18.13 -1.41 -10.56
CA ASP A 169 19.06 -0.28 -10.33
C ASP A 169 18.36 0.95 -9.69
N ALA A 170 17.09 0.84 -9.29
CA ALA A 170 16.43 1.90 -8.53
C ALA A 170 17.03 2.03 -7.13
N HIS A 171 17.04 3.26 -6.62
CA HIS A 171 17.29 3.51 -5.21
C HIS A 171 16.04 3.12 -4.42
N LEU A 172 16.20 2.25 -3.42
CA LEU A 172 15.10 1.82 -2.56
C LEU A 172 15.18 2.58 -1.24
N VAL A 173 14.08 3.24 -0.88
CA VAL A 173 13.91 3.88 0.42
C VAL A 173 12.79 3.15 1.15
N LEU A 174 13.12 2.45 2.22
CA LEU A 174 12.13 1.83 3.11
C LEU A 174 11.85 2.78 4.27
N VAL A 175 10.61 3.23 4.40
CA VAL A 175 10.12 4.02 5.52
C VAL A 175 9.54 3.07 6.56
N GLU A 176 10.03 3.18 7.78
CA GLU A 176 9.57 2.43 8.94
C GLU A 176 8.85 3.39 9.90
N THR A 177 7.56 3.19 10.17
CA THR A 177 6.81 3.96 11.19
C THR A 177 6.73 3.22 12.52
N GLY A 178 6.57 3.94 13.63
CA GLY A 178 6.62 3.35 14.97
C GLY A 178 5.33 2.72 15.48
N VAL A 179 4.25 2.88 14.73
CA VAL A 179 2.94 2.32 15.03
C VAL A 179 2.41 1.53 13.84
N ALA A 180 1.74 0.43 14.14
CA ALA A 180 1.02 -0.32 13.13
C ALA A 180 -0.15 0.50 12.57
N GLU A 181 -0.38 0.40 11.26
CA GLU A 181 -1.68 0.72 10.68
C GLU A 181 -2.74 -0.18 11.34
N THR A 182 -3.90 0.39 11.69
CA THR A 182 -4.99 -0.38 12.28
C THR A 182 -6.35 0.13 11.81
N GLU A 183 -6.74 -0.28 10.59
CA GLU A 183 -8.06 -0.03 10.00
C GLU A 183 -8.54 1.42 10.14
N GLY A 184 -7.69 2.39 9.80
CA GLY A 184 -8.08 3.80 9.76
C GLY A 184 -8.11 4.51 11.12
N VAL A 185 -7.77 3.81 12.20
CA VAL A 185 -7.80 4.33 13.58
C VAL A 185 -6.41 4.81 14.05
N THR A 186 -5.36 4.06 13.70
CA THR A 186 -3.97 4.33 14.13
C THR A 186 -3.01 4.13 12.95
N GLY A 187 -1.81 4.73 13.00
CA GLY A 187 -0.75 4.49 12.02
C GLY A 187 -0.76 5.44 10.83
N LEU A 188 -1.91 5.60 10.16
CA LEU A 188 -2.00 6.39 8.93
C LEU A 188 -1.49 7.84 9.05
N PRO A 189 -1.79 8.62 10.12
CA PRO A 189 -1.22 9.97 10.24
C PRO A 189 0.31 9.98 10.21
N GLU A 190 0.96 9.00 10.83
CA GLU A 190 2.41 8.92 10.91
C GLU A 190 3.03 8.50 9.56
N MET A 191 2.37 7.58 8.84
CA MET A 191 2.74 7.21 7.46
C MET A 191 2.64 8.40 6.51
N MET A 192 1.52 9.13 6.55
CA MET A 192 1.30 10.33 5.72
C MET A 192 2.30 11.44 6.06
N ASP A 193 2.65 11.63 7.33
CA ASP A 193 3.68 12.60 7.75
C ASP A 193 5.07 12.20 7.20
N ALA A 194 5.40 10.90 7.22
CA ALA A 194 6.66 10.38 6.71
C ALA A 194 6.79 10.55 5.19
N GLU A 195 5.72 10.20 4.45
CA GLU A 195 5.62 10.41 3.01
C GLU A 195 5.78 11.88 2.66
N LYS A 196 5.00 12.75 3.30
CA LYS A 196 5.06 14.20 3.06
C LYS A 196 6.46 14.75 3.32
N SER A 197 7.12 14.30 4.39
CA SER A 197 8.49 14.68 4.73
C SER A 197 9.51 14.28 3.67
N LEU A 198 9.35 13.11 3.03
CA LEU A 198 10.19 12.71 1.90
C LEU A 198 9.90 13.54 0.65
N ILE A 199 8.63 13.77 0.33
CA ILE A 199 8.18 14.60 -0.80
C ILE A 199 8.76 16.02 -0.69
N ASP A 200 8.65 16.66 0.49
CA ASP A 200 9.19 18.00 0.76
C ASP A 200 10.72 18.07 0.56
N ARG A 201 11.43 16.97 0.81
CA ARG A 201 12.89 16.85 0.59
C ARG A 201 13.23 16.49 -0.86
N GLY A 202 12.24 16.30 -1.72
CA GLY A 202 12.40 15.87 -3.10
C GLY A 202 12.84 14.40 -3.24
N ILE A 203 12.64 13.57 -2.21
CA ILE A 203 12.98 12.15 -2.22
C ILE A 203 11.76 11.35 -2.68
N GLY A 204 11.99 10.40 -3.59
CA GLY A 204 10.95 9.55 -4.18
C GLY A 204 10.46 10.08 -5.52
N ASP A 205 10.46 9.20 -6.52
CA ASP A 205 9.79 9.42 -7.80
C ASP A 205 8.43 8.70 -7.81
N VAL A 206 8.37 7.53 -7.15
CA VAL A 206 7.15 6.75 -6.89
C VAL A 206 7.12 6.27 -5.43
N ILE A 207 5.94 6.30 -4.82
CA ILE A 207 5.63 5.76 -3.50
C ILE A 207 4.76 4.50 -3.70
N SER A 208 5.15 3.38 -3.10
CA SER A 208 4.37 2.14 -3.02
C SER A 208 3.85 1.94 -1.61
N GLN A 209 2.55 1.65 -1.49
CA GLN A 209 1.87 1.43 -0.22
C GLN A 209 1.16 0.07 -0.27
N SER A 210 1.62 -0.87 0.54
CA SER A 210 1.03 -2.21 0.71
C SER A 210 0.23 -2.30 2.01
N PHE A 211 -0.57 -1.25 2.27
CA PHE A 211 -1.44 -1.13 3.43
C PHE A 211 -2.76 -0.50 3.06
N GLY A 212 -3.79 -0.73 3.87
CA GLY A 212 -5.10 -0.16 3.66
C GLY A 212 -6.00 -0.32 4.86
N ALA A 213 -7.07 0.46 4.86
CA ALA A 213 -8.14 0.43 5.83
C ALA A 213 -9.47 0.56 5.10
N THR A 214 -10.45 -0.21 5.53
CA THR A 214 -11.79 -0.12 4.96
C THR A 214 -12.34 1.30 5.14
N GLU A 215 -12.86 1.94 4.09
CA GLU A 215 -13.40 3.31 4.20
C GLU A 215 -14.43 3.44 5.35
N ASN A 216 -15.20 2.37 5.59
CA ASN A 216 -16.24 2.29 6.62
C ASN A 216 -15.73 2.31 8.07
N THR A 217 -14.45 2.04 8.32
CA THR A 217 -13.88 1.97 9.67
C THR A 217 -13.39 3.34 10.17
N PHE A 218 -13.26 4.32 9.27
CA PHE A 218 -12.84 5.67 9.62
C PHE A 218 -13.86 6.36 10.56
N PRO A 219 -13.38 7.06 11.61
CA PRO A 219 -14.25 7.77 12.53
C PRO A 219 -15.20 8.75 11.83
N GLY A 220 -16.50 8.64 12.13
CA GLY A 220 -17.55 9.50 11.57
C GLY A 220 -18.25 8.94 10.32
N PHE A 221 -17.70 7.89 9.69
CA PHE A 221 -18.23 7.34 8.44
C PHE A 221 -19.71 6.95 8.54
N GLU A 222 -20.11 6.27 9.62
CA GLU A 222 -21.49 5.83 9.87
C GLU A 222 -22.50 6.99 10.01
N HIS A 223 -22.02 8.22 10.18
CA HIS A 223 -22.81 9.44 10.25
C HIS A 223 -22.70 10.31 8.97
N GLY A 224 -22.02 9.80 7.94
CA GLY A 224 -21.74 10.53 6.70
C GLY A 224 -20.68 11.63 6.86
N ASP A 225 -19.86 11.57 7.91
CA ASP A 225 -18.72 12.45 8.11
C ASP A 225 -17.43 11.73 7.68
N PHE A 226 -16.87 12.15 6.56
CA PHE A 226 -15.65 11.57 6.00
C PHE A 226 -14.40 12.41 6.31
N ALA A 227 -14.50 13.38 7.23
CA ALA A 227 -13.41 14.31 7.52
C ALA A 227 -12.14 13.61 8.03
N ALA A 228 -12.26 12.54 8.83
CA ALA A 228 -11.12 11.80 9.35
C ALA A 228 -10.25 11.23 8.21
N LEU A 229 -10.87 10.62 7.21
CA LEU A 229 -10.19 10.12 6.01
C LEU A 229 -9.71 11.27 5.12
N GLN A 230 -10.57 12.24 4.82
CA GLN A 230 -10.22 13.35 3.91
C GLN A 230 -9.07 14.21 4.43
N GLN A 231 -8.90 14.32 5.74
CA GLN A 231 -7.79 15.06 6.35
C GLN A 231 -6.43 14.36 6.22
N LEU A 232 -6.37 13.06 5.88
CA LEU A 232 -5.10 12.34 5.69
C LEU A 232 -4.49 12.55 4.30
N ARG A 233 -5.26 13.10 3.36
CA ARG A 233 -4.88 13.24 1.94
C ARG A 233 -3.76 14.24 1.67
N TYR A 234 -3.29 14.96 2.69
CA TYR A 234 -2.30 16.04 2.52
C TYR A 234 -1.00 15.56 1.88
N ALA A 235 -0.57 14.32 2.14
CA ALA A 235 0.63 13.74 1.53
C ALA A 235 0.42 13.51 0.03
N PHE A 236 -0.73 12.97 -0.38
CA PHE A 236 -1.07 12.71 -1.78
C PHE A 236 -1.27 14.01 -2.57
N GLU A 237 -1.90 15.02 -1.96
CA GLU A 237 -2.01 16.36 -2.54
C GLU A 237 -0.64 17.03 -2.72
N ASP A 238 0.32 16.74 -1.84
CA ASP A 238 1.70 17.21 -1.95
C ASP A 238 2.48 16.42 -3.01
N ALA A 239 2.30 15.10 -3.09
CA ALA A 239 2.87 14.23 -4.11
C ALA A 239 2.45 14.69 -5.52
N ALA A 240 1.15 14.92 -5.73
CA ALA A 240 0.61 15.42 -6.99
C ALA A 240 1.23 16.77 -7.40
N ARG A 241 1.46 17.68 -6.45
CA ARG A 241 2.11 18.98 -6.70
C ARG A 241 3.59 18.86 -7.03
N HIS A 242 4.28 17.84 -6.51
CA HIS A 242 5.71 17.58 -6.75
C HIS A 242 5.96 16.54 -7.84
N GLY A 243 4.90 16.09 -8.52
CA GLY A 243 4.97 15.09 -9.57
C GLY A 243 5.49 13.74 -9.08
N VAL A 244 5.18 13.34 -7.85
CA VAL A 244 5.49 12.01 -7.31
C VAL A 244 4.27 11.11 -7.55
N THR A 245 4.50 9.93 -8.11
CA THR A 245 3.45 8.92 -8.29
C THR A 245 3.16 8.25 -6.95
N VAL A 246 1.89 8.03 -6.62
CA VAL A 246 1.48 7.31 -5.41
C VAL A 246 0.66 6.09 -5.82
N LEU A 247 1.05 4.92 -5.31
CA LEU A 247 0.43 3.62 -5.59
C LEU A 247 -0.08 3.01 -4.29
N GLY A 248 -1.25 2.38 -4.34
CA GLY A 248 -1.80 1.65 -3.20
C GLY A 248 -2.40 0.32 -3.64
N SER A 249 -2.04 -0.77 -2.94
CA SER A 249 -2.68 -2.07 -3.12
C SER A 249 -4.20 -1.97 -2.96
N SER A 250 -4.98 -2.68 -3.77
CA SER A 250 -6.44 -2.55 -3.75
C SER A 250 -7.13 -3.29 -2.61
N GLY A 251 -6.41 -4.20 -1.94
CA GLY A 251 -6.90 -5.06 -0.87
C GLY A 251 -7.01 -6.52 -1.32
N ASP A 252 -7.15 -7.42 -0.34
CA ASP A 252 -7.08 -8.88 -0.58
C ASP A 252 -8.35 -9.63 -0.17
N SER A 253 -9.43 -8.89 0.09
CA SER A 253 -10.75 -9.39 0.50
C SER A 253 -11.83 -9.21 -0.59
N GLY A 254 -11.44 -9.08 -1.85
CA GLY A 254 -12.36 -9.00 -2.98
C GLY A 254 -13.21 -7.73 -2.97
N ALA A 255 -14.51 -7.88 -3.20
CA ALA A 255 -15.44 -6.75 -3.10
C ALA A 255 -15.81 -6.35 -1.66
N THR A 256 -15.27 -7.02 -0.64
CA THR A 256 -15.44 -6.66 0.77
C THR A 256 -14.10 -6.38 1.43
N ASP A 257 -14.11 -5.97 2.69
CA ASP A 257 -12.93 -5.70 3.49
C ASP A 257 -13.27 -5.79 4.99
N ALA A 258 -12.27 -5.75 5.85
CA ALA A 258 -12.39 -6.05 7.27
C ALA A 258 -13.18 -4.99 8.07
N ILE A 259 -13.92 -5.42 9.09
CA ILE A 259 -14.43 -4.47 10.09
C ILE A 259 -13.29 -3.96 10.98
N ALA A 260 -13.52 -2.90 11.74
CA ALA A 260 -12.47 -2.22 12.52
C ALA A 260 -11.65 -3.14 13.44
N ASP A 261 -12.24 -4.18 14.05
CA ASP A 261 -11.48 -5.10 14.90
C ASP A 261 -10.75 -6.22 14.14
N GLY A 262 -10.86 -6.22 12.81
CA GLY A 262 -10.26 -7.19 11.91
C GLY A 262 -10.78 -8.62 12.12
N SER A 263 -11.92 -8.84 12.79
CA SER A 263 -12.37 -10.19 13.13
C SER A 263 -13.14 -10.88 12.00
N VAL A 264 -13.84 -10.11 11.17
CA VAL A 264 -14.67 -10.55 10.04
C VAL A 264 -14.67 -9.47 8.95
N ASN A 265 -15.15 -9.82 7.76
CA ASN A 265 -15.39 -8.85 6.69
C ASN A 265 -16.81 -8.28 6.74
N TYR A 266 -17.02 -7.14 6.10
CA TYR A 266 -18.36 -6.60 5.90
C TYR A 266 -19.22 -7.56 5.06
N PRO A 267 -20.52 -7.74 5.36
CA PRO A 267 -21.39 -8.63 4.60
C PRO A 267 -21.97 -7.95 3.33
N TYR A 268 -21.34 -6.86 2.88
CA TYR A 268 -21.72 -6.07 1.72
C TYR A 268 -20.48 -5.39 1.14
N ALA A 269 -20.61 -4.88 -0.09
CA ALA A 269 -19.48 -4.29 -0.79
C ALA A 269 -18.97 -3.03 -0.08
N VAL A 270 -17.65 -2.97 0.14
CA VAL A 270 -16.92 -1.83 0.70
C VAL A 270 -15.66 -1.59 -0.15
N ASN A 271 -14.87 -0.57 0.20
CA ASN A 271 -13.63 -0.27 -0.51
C ASN A 271 -12.56 0.17 0.49
N SER A 272 -11.28 0.15 0.08
CA SER A 272 -10.14 0.37 0.96
C SER A 272 -9.41 1.68 0.64
N TRP A 273 -9.04 2.44 1.66
CA TRP A 273 -8.18 3.62 1.56
C TRP A 273 -6.78 3.28 2.07
N PRO A 274 -5.69 3.67 1.39
CA PRO A 274 -5.58 4.77 0.43
C PRO A 274 -5.93 4.44 -1.03
N SER A 275 -6.09 3.16 -1.38
CA SER A 275 -6.34 2.74 -2.77
C SER A 275 -7.52 3.45 -3.44
N ALA A 276 -8.60 3.68 -2.69
CA ALA A 276 -9.79 4.37 -3.17
C ALA A 276 -9.63 5.90 -3.31
N ASP A 277 -8.51 6.50 -2.88
CA ASP A 277 -8.26 7.92 -3.05
C ASP A 277 -8.07 8.28 -4.55
N PRO A 278 -8.70 9.35 -5.06
CA PRO A 278 -8.52 9.78 -6.45
C PRO A 278 -7.11 10.28 -6.82
N LEU A 279 -6.19 10.40 -5.86
CA LEU A 279 -4.78 10.77 -6.09
C LEU A 279 -3.82 9.59 -5.99
N VAL A 280 -4.33 8.39 -5.72
CA VAL A 280 -3.55 7.15 -5.56
C VAL A 280 -3.97 6.19 -6.66
N VAL A 281 -3.00 5.73 -7.45
CA VAL A 281 -3.26 4.71 -8.46
C VAL A 281 -3.50 3.39 -7.74
N SER A 282 -4.73 2.89 -7.86
CA SER A 282 -5.13 1.64 -7.21
C SER A 282 -4.60 0.46 -8.01
N VAL A 283 -3.78 -0.38 -7.36
CA VAL A 283 -3.15 -1.54 -7.99
C VAL A 283 -3.81 -2.81 -7.47
N GLY A 284 -4.59 -3.46 -8.32
CA GLY A 284 -5.26 -4.73 -8.02
C GLY A 284 -4.44 -5.95 -8.40
N GLY A 285 -5.10 -7.10 -8.31
CA GLY A 285 -4.47 -8.41 -8.39
C GLY A 285 -4.97 -9.29 -9.54
N THR A 286 -4.05 -10.02 -10.14
CA THR A 286 -4.29 -11.07 -11.12
C THR A 286 -3.65 -12.38 -10.69
N GLN A 287 -4.18 -13.49 -11.22
CA GLN A 287 -3.51 -14.77 -11.25
C GLN A 287 -2.81 -14.94 -12.60
N LEU A 288 -1.49 -15.07 -12.57
CA LEU A 288 -0.70 -15.43 -13.76
C LEU A 288 -0.65 -16.94 -13.92
N HIS A 289 -0.66 -17.41 -15.16
CA HIS A 289 -0.58 -18.85 -15.50
C HIS A 289 0.69 -19.13 -16.30
N LEU A 290 1.82 -19.30 -15.62
CA LEU A 290 3.14 -19.35 -16.26
C LEU A 290 3.72 -20.77 -16.35
N ASP A 291 4.57 -21.00 -17.35
CA ASP A 291 5.49 -22.12 -17.37
C ASP A 291 6.81 -21.77 -16.63
N GLU A 292 7.72 -22.75 -16.52
CA GLU A 292 9.00 -22.58 -15.82
C GLU A 292 9.89 -21.50 -16.47
N ALA A 293 9.69 -21.21 -17.76
CA ALA A 293 10.42 -20.16 -18.46
C ALA A 293 9.74 -18.77 -18.31
N GLY A 294 8.57 -18.70 -17.66
CA GLY A 294 7.79 -17.47 -17.48
C GLY A 294 6.88 -17.15 -18.65
N ASN A 295 6.66 -18.07 -19.59
CA ASN A 295 5.68 -17.85 -20.66
C ASN A 295 4.27 -18.12 -20.14
N ARG A 296 3.32 -17.27 -20.52
CA ARG A 296 1.90 -17.50 -20.27
C ARG A 296 1.41 -18.75 -20.99
N THR A 297 0.83 -19.66 -20.24
CA THR A 297 0.16 -20.90 -20.71
C THR A 297 -1.35 -20.71 -20.88
N ALA A 298 -1.92 -19.71 -20.21
CA ALA A 298 -3.29 -19.24 -20.34
C ALA A 298 -3.33 -17.71 -20.17
N PRO A 299 -4.42 -17.03 -20.58
CA PRO A 299 -4.67 -15.63 -20.21
C PRO A 299 -4.68 -15.46 -18.69
N ASP A 300 -4.23 -14.32 -18.20
CA ASP A 300 -4.29 -13.98 -16.78
C ASP A 300 -5.76 -13.92 -16.32
N SER A 301 -6.00 -14.27 -15.06
CA SER A 301 -7.32 -14.28 -14.41
C SER A 301 -7.39 -13.26 -13.29
N VAL A 302 -8.58 -12.95 -12.79
CA VAL A 302 -8.74 -12.20 -11.54
C VAL A 302 -8.10 -12.99 -10.40
N TYR A 303 -7.35 -12.32 -9.52
CA TYR A 303 -6.91 -12.93 -8.27
C TYR A 303 -8.15 -13.29 -7.41
N HIS A 304 -8.41 -14.58 -7.22
CA HIS A 304 -9.49 -15.12 -6.39
C HIS A 304 -9.15 -16.55 -5.94
N ASP A 305 -8.28 -16.67 -4.94
CA ASP A 305 -7.94 -17.94 -4.29
C ASP A 305 -7.95 -17.84 -2.75
N TYR A 306 -6.80 -17.73 -2.10
CA TYR A 306 -6.60 -17.55 -0.66
C TYR A 306 -6.87 -16.10 -0.21
N GLY A 307 -7.77 -15.43 -0.92
CA GLY A 307 -8.01 -13.99 -0.95
C GLY A 307 -8.62 -13.63 -2.30
N ALA A 308 -8.95 -12.37 -2.52
CA ALA A 308 -9.38 -11.90 -3.83
C ALA A 308 -8.97 -10.44 -4.05
N SER A 309 -8.74 -10.06 -5.31
CA SER A 309 -8.37 -8.69 -5.67
C SER A 309 -9.40 -7.69 -5.18
N GLY A 310 -8.98 -6.74 -4.36
CA GLY A 310 -9.80 -5.64 -3.91
C GLY A 310 -10.34 -4.84 -5.08
N GLY A 311 -11.59 -4.42 -5.01
CA GLY A 311 -12.18 -3.62 -6.08
C GLY A 311 -13.67 -3.33 -5.90
N GLY A 312 -14.08 -2.17 -6.40
CA GLY A 312 -15.44 -1.66 -6.27
C GLY A 312 -15.50 -0.15 -6.28
N THR A 313 -16.64 0.42 -5.89
CA THR A 313 -16.82 1.88 -5.83
C THR A 313 -16.57 2.42 -4.43
N SER A 314 -15.80 3.49 -4.33
CA SER A 314 -15.66 4.29 -3.10
C SER A 314 -17.03 4.81 -2.62
N GLN A 315 -17.25 4.76 -1.32
CA GLN A 315 -18.40 5.39 -0.65
C GLN A 315 -18.11 6.85 -0.28
N VAL A 316 -16.84 7.24 -0.27
CA VAL A 316 -16.37 8.58 0.11
C VAL A 316 -16.22 9.49 -1.10
N PHE A 317 -15.51 9.03 -2.13
CA PHE A 317 -15.09 9.87 -3.25
C PHE A 317 -16.04 9.77 -4.46
N ALA A 318 -16.35 10.94 -5.03
CA ALA A 318 -17.06 11.01 -6.31
C ALA A 318 -16.18 10.51 -7.47
N ARG A 319 -16.81 10.11 -8.58
CA ARG A 319 -16.10 9.72 -9.81
C ARG A 319 -15.17 10.85 -10.26
N PRO A 320 -13.85 10.63 -10.33
CA PRO A 320 -12.91 11.60 -10.86
C PRO A 320 -13.01 11.70 -12.38
N SER A 321 -12.53 12.81 -12.96
CA SER A 321 -12.69 13.09 -14.39
C SER A 321 -12.03 12.06 -15.30
N TYR A 322 -10.89 11.50 -14.88
CA TYR A 322 -10.16 10.48 -15.63
C TYR A 322 -10.99 9.20 -15.81
N GLN A 323 -11.97 8.93 -14.95
CA GLN A 323 -12.90 7.80 -15.07
C GLN A 323 -14.17 8.11 -15.89
N ASN A 324 -14.30 9.29 -16.49
CA ASN A 324 -15.49 9.62 -17.30
C ASN A 324 -15.66 8.70 -18.53
N GLY A 325 -14.55 8.16 -19.06
CA GLY A 325 -14.58 7.18 -20.15
C GLY A 325 -15.21 5.84 -19.76
N VAL A 326 -15.22 5.52 -18.46
CA VAL A 326 -15.72 4.25 -17.89
C VAL A 326 -16.91 4.46 -16.95
N LYS A 327 -17.57 5.62 -17.05
CA LYS A 327 -18.69 6.03 -16.19
C LYS A 327 -19.86 5.05 -16.14
N ASP A 328 -20.07 4.28 -17.21
CA ASP A 328 -21.14 3.30 -17.30
C ASP A 328 -20.85 2.05 -16.43
N VAL A 329 -19.58 1.86 -16.05
CA VAL A 329 -19.11 0.81 -15.13
C VAL A 329 -19.08 1.34 -13.69
N VAL A 330 -18.42 2.47 -13.44
CA VAL A 330 -18.16 2.97 -12.07
C VAL A 330 -19.29 3.83 -11.48
N GLY A 331 -20.25 4.27 -12.30
CA GLY A 331 -21.29 5.19 -11.85
C GLY A 331 -20.70 6.49 -11.30
N GLU A 332 -21.34 7.13 -10.32
CA GLU A 332 -20.95 8.47 -9.82
C GLU A 332 -19.82 8.46 -8.77
N ARG A 333 -19.13 7.33 -8.60
CA ARG A 333 -18.11 7.11 -7.56
C ARG A 333 -16.76 6.71 -8.16
N ARG A 334 -15.67 6.92 -7.41
CA ARG A 334 -14.33 6.43 -7.77
C ARG A 334 -14.36 4.90 -7.79
N GLY A 335 -14.11 4.28 -8.93
CA GLY A 335 -14.01 2.81 -9.05
C GLY A 335 -12.57 2.32 -8.87
N THR A 336 -12.34 1.19 -8.22
CA THR A 336 -11.04 0.52 -8.05
C THR A 336 -11.10 -0.91 -8.59
N PRO A 337 -9.97 -1.52 -8.98
CA PRO A 337 -8.65 -0.90 -9.12
C PRO A 337 -8.53 -0.06 -10.40
N ASP A 338 -7.40 0.60 -10.60
CA ASP A 338 -7.08 1.30 -11.86
C ASP A 338 -6.33 0.38 -12.83
N ILE A 339 -5.39 -0.42 -12.33
CA ILE A 339 -4.61 -1.42 -13.06
C ILE A 339 -4.30 -2.60 -12.13
N SER A 340 -3.92 -3.75 -12.64
CA SER A 340 -3.53 -4.91 -11.83
C SER A 340 -2.18 -5.53 -12.23
N MET A 341 -1.52 -6.13 -11.25
CA MET A 341 -0.30 -6.95 -11.41
C MET A 341 -0.52 -8.34 -10.76
N SER A 342 0.53 -9.13 -10.62
CA SER A 342 0.48 -10.46 -9.98
C SER A 342 0.17 -10.32 -8.49
N ALA A 343 -0.78 -11.12 -8.01
CA ALA A 343 -1.21 -11.15 -6.61
C ALA A 343 -1.69 -12.52 -6.14
N ALA A 344 -2.08 -13.43 -7.04
CA ALA A 344 -2.60 -14.73 -6.62
C ALA A 344 -1.58 -15.52 -5.83
N VAL A 345 -2.03 -16.18 -4.76
CA VAL A 345 -1.15 -17.01 -3.93
C VAL A 345 -0.80 -18.30 -4.67
N ASP A 346 -1.74 -18.85 -5.46
CA ASP A 346 -1.42 -19.79 -6.52
C ASP A 346 -0.79 -19.06 -7.71
N GLY A 347 0.54 -19.00 -7.69
CA GLY A 347 1.34 -18.08 -8.50
C GLY A 347 2.12 -17.06 -7.67
N GLY A 348 2.21 -17.22 -6.35
CA GLY A 348 2.85 -16.24 -5.49
C GLY A 348 4.36 -16.09 -5.68
N ALA A 349 4.89 -14.94 -5.26
CA ALA A 349 6.29 -14.59 -5.33
C ALA A 349 7.14 -15.32 -4.29
N TRP A 350 8.25 -15.91 -4.75
CA TRP A 350 9.36 -16.28 -3.85
C TRP A 350 9.96 -15.02 -3.22
N VAL A 351 10.08 -15.02 -1.89
CA VAL A 351 10.70 -13.95 -1.08
C VAL A 351 11.63 -14.57 -0.05
N TYR A 352 12.79 -13.97 0.20
CA TYR A 352 13.68 -14.41 1.27
C TYR A 352 13.45 -13.58 2.53
N SER A 353 13.53 -14.22 3.70
CA SER A 353 13.49 -13.48 4.96
C SER A 353 14.29 -14.17 6.05
N SER A 354 14.95 -13.38 6.91
CA SER A 354 15.69 -13.89 8.07
C SER A 354 15.40 -13.17 9.39
N TYR A 355 14.37 -12.30 9.41
CA TYR A 355 14.00 -11.50 10.58
C TYR A 355 13.53 -12.35 11.77
N ASP A 356 12.80 -13.44 11.52
CA ASP A 356 12.43 -14.41 12.56
C ASP A 356 13.49 -15.53 12.61
N PRO A 357 14.31 -15.62 13.67
CA PRO A 357 15.34 -16.65 13.78
C PRO A 357 14.78 -18.08 13.84
N ARG A 358 13.47 -18.25 14.04
CA ARG A 358 12.78 -19.55 14.04
C ARG A 358 12.36 -19.99 12.64
N GLU A 359 12.24 -19.06 11.69
CA GLU A 359 11.67 -19.27 10.35
C GLU A 359 12.51 -18.61 9.25
N VAL A 360 13.84 -18.77 9.30
CA VAL A 360 14.75 -18.25 8.27
C VAL A 360 14.63 -19.05 6.98
N GLY A 361 14.45 -18.36 5.84
CA GLY A 361 14.52 -18.98 4.53
C GLY A 361 13.62 -18.34 3.50
N TRP A 362 13.21 -19.16 2.54
CA TRP A 362 12.37 -18.77 1.41
C TRP A 362 10.90 -18.98 1.73
N ASN A 363 10.11 -17.96 1.43
CA ASN A 363 8.66 -17.93 1.60
C ASN A 363 7.99 -17.67 0.26
N VAL A 364 6.70 -17.95 0.19
CA VAL A 364 5.86 -17.62 -0.96
C VAL A 364 4.70 -16.77 -0.45
N TYR A 365 4.59 -15.60 -1.04
CA TYR A 365 3.57 -14.59 -0.74
C TYR A 365 2.73 -14.30 -1.97
N GLY A 366 1.50 -13.85 -1.74
CA GLY A 366 0.68 -13.17 -2.75
C GLY A 366 0.03 -11.95 -2.12
N GLY A 367 -1.18 -11.62 -2.57
CA GLY A 367 -1.88 -10.39 -2.23
C GLY A 367 -1.52 -9.25 -3.17
N THR A 368 -2.36 -8.23 -3.20
CA THR A 368 -2.15 -6.97 -3.92
C THR A 368 -0.98 -6.16 -3.33
N SER A 369 -0.53 -6.53 -2.13
CA SER A 369 0.80 -6.27 -1.59
C SER A 369 1.95 -6.66 -2.52
N GLU A 370 1.84 -7.75 -3.28
CA GLU A 370 2.84 -8.10 -4.31
C GLU A 370 2.70 -7.15 -5.52
N SER A 371 1.46 -6.80 -5.87
CA SER A 371 1.15 -6.05 -7.08
C SER A 371 1.64 -4.60 -7.06
N SER A 372 1.43 -3.87 -5.96
CA SER A 372 1.86 -2.47 -5.83
C SER A 372 3.37 -2.27 -6.04
N PRO A 373 4.28 -2.98 -5.35
CA PRO A 373 5.72 -2.83 -5.53
C PRO A 373 6.18 -3.33 -6.90
N LEU A 374 5.59 -4.38 -7.47
CA LEU A 374 5.85 -4.76 -8.87
C LEU A 374 5.55 -3.59 -9.83
N PHE A 375 4.39 -2.93 -9.67
CA PHE A 375 4.02 -1.78 -10.50
C PHE A 375 4.91 -0.56 -10.24
N SER A 376 5.33 -0.34 -8.99
CA SER A 376 6.28 0.74 -8.63
C SER A 376 7.59 0.63 -9.42
N GLY A 377 8.06 -0.61 -9.63
CA GLY A 377 9.20 -0.88 -10.49
C GLY A 377 8.94 -0.44 -11.92
N VAL A 378 7.80 -0.79 -12.50
CA VAL A 378 7.41 -0.37 -13.86
C VAL A 378 7.35 1.15 -13.99
N VAL A 379 6.80 1.85 -12.99
CA VAL A 379 6.77 3.31 -12.93
C VAL A 379 8.20 3.88 -12.92
N ALA A 380 9.11 3.32 -12.11
CA ALA A 380 10.51 3.74 -12.09
C ALA A 380 11.21 3.52 -13.45
N LEU A 381 10.92 2.42 -14.15
CA LEU A 381 11.41 2.20 -15.52
C LEU A 381 10.90 3.29 -16.47
N ALA A 382 9.60 3.61 -16.41
CA ALA A 382 8.98 4.63 -17.24
C ALA A 382 9.51 6.05 -16.93
N ASP A 383 9.73 6.38 -15.66
CA ASP A 383 10.35 7.64 -15.24
C ASP A 383 11.80 7.75 -15.74
N GLN A 384 12.58 6.67 -15.66
CA GLN A 384 13.93 6.65 -16.22
C GLN A 384 13.86 6.92 -17.74
N LEU A 385 12.96 6.26 -18.44
CA LEU A 385 12.78 6.41 -19.89
C LEU A 385 12.34 7.83 -20.27
N ALA A 386 11.47 8.45 -19.47
CA ALA A 386 11.01 9.83 -19.66
C ALA A 386 12.08 10.88 -19.31
N GLY A 387 13.14 10.51 -18.58
CA GLY A 387 14.14 11.46 -18.08
C GLY A 387 13.61 12.39 -16.97
N ARG A 388 12.38 12.19 -16.50
CA ARG A 388 11.71 12.96 -15.44
C ARG A 388 10.69 12.08 -14.71
N ARG A 389 10.17 12.55 -13.57
CA ARG A 389 8.97 11.98 -12.97
C ARG A 389 7.77 12.14 -13.90
N LEU A 390 6.95 11.11 -13.99
CA LEU A 390 5.67 11.14 -14.68
C LEU A 390 4.58 11.80 -13.83
N GLY A 391 4.62 11.60 -12.50
CA GLY A 391 3.64 12.11 -11.55
C GLY A 391 2.32 11.35 -11.63
N ASP A 392 1.20 12.04 -11.38
CA ASP A 392 -0.12 11.44 -11.48
C ASP A 392 -0.33 10.73 -12.85
N LEU A 393 -0.60 9.42 -12.79
CA LEU A 393 -0.71 8.55 -13.97
C LEU A 393 -2.15 8.36 -14.43
N HIS A 394 -3.18 8.81 -13.69
CA HIS A 394 -4.56 8.41 -13.98
C HIS A 394 -5.02 8.83 -15.38
N GLU A 395 -4.89 10.11 -15.75
CA GLU A 395 -5.29 10.58 -17.08
C GLU A 395 -4.52 9.84 -18.19
N ALA A 396 -3.24 9.53 -17.97
CA ALA A 396 -2.45 8.75 -18.91
C ALA A 396 -2.97 7.32 -19.05
N LEU A 397 -3.21 6.65 -17.92
CA LEU A 397 -3.63 5.26 -17.85
C LEU A 397 -4.97 5.05 -18.54
N TYR A 398 -5.98 5.87 -18.23
CA TYR A 398 -7.31 5.76 -18.85
C TYR A 398 -7.29 6.15 -20.34
N ALA A 399 -6.45 7.09 -20.75
CA ALA A 399 -6.27 7.40 -22.17
C ALA A 399 -5.60 6.23 -22.93
N LEU A 400 -4.57 5.61 -22.35
CA LEU A 400 -3.88 4.45 -22.93
C LEU A 400 -4.78 3.20 -23.00
N ALA A 401 -5.65 3.01 -22.00
CA ALA A 401 -6.62 1.92 -22.01
C ALA A 401 -7.73 2.10 -23.06
N ALA A 402 -8.02 3.33 -23.45
CA ALA A 402 -8.99 3.64 -24.51
C ALA A 402 -8.41 3.49 -25.93
N ASP A 403 -7.09 3.35 -26.07
CA ASP A 403 -6.40 3.19 -27.36
C ASP A 403 -6.10 1.71 -27.67
N ASP A 404 -5.56 1.43 -28.86
CA ASP A 404 -5.23 0.09 -29.29
C ASP A 404 -4.05 -0.48 -28.49
N SER A 405 -4.32 -1.55 -27.73
CA SER A 405 -3.38 -2.24 -26.84
C SER A 405 -2.08 -2.66 -27.52
N ARG A 406 -2.07 -2.81 -28.86
CA ARG A 406 -0.85 -3.09 -29.61
C ARG A 406 0.22 -2.01 -29.44
N TYR A 407 -0.18 -0.77 -29.18
CA TYR A 407 0.71 0.38 -29.03
C TYR A 407 0.86 0.85 -27.58
N THR A 408 -0.10 0.52 -26.70
CA THR A 408 -0.08 1.02 -25.31
C THR A 408 0.47 0.01 -24.32
N GLY A 409 0.48 -1.28 -24.65
CA GLY A 409 0.94 -2.33 -23.75
C GLY A 409 -0.06 -2.70 -22.65
N ILE A 410 -1.28 -2.14 -22.64
CA ILE A 410 -2.35 -2.63 -21.76
C ILE A 410 -2.77 -4.04 -22.19
N VAL A 411 -2.87 -4.95 -21.23
CA VAL A 411 -3.29 -6.34 -21.43
C VAL A 411 -4.58 -6.56 -20.65
N ASP A 412 -5.69 -6.56 -21.37
CA ASP A 412 -7.04 -6.73 -20.83
C ASP A 412 -7.22 -8.10 -20.18
N VAL A 413 -7.79 -8.14 -18.97
CA VAL A 413 -8.16 -9.37 -18.25
C VAL A 413 -9.67 -9.52 -18.38
N ALA A 414 -10.10 -10.41 -19.26
CA ALA A 414 -11.50 -10.53 -19.67
C ALA A 414 -11.95 -11.99 -19.81
N ASP A 415 -11.48 -12.85 -18.90
CA ASP A 415 -11.72 -14.30 -18.93
C ASP A 415 -13.03 -14.72 -18.24
N GLY A 416 -13.73 -13.78 -17.59
CA GLY A 416 -14.99 -14.02 -16.89
C GLY A 416 -14.85 -14.53 -15.45
N THR A 417 -13.64 -14.55 -14.89
CA THR A 417 -13.44 -14.74 -13.44
C THR A 417 -13.87 -13.49 -12.66
N ASP A 418 -14.03 -13.58 -11.34
CA ASP A 418 -14.54 -12.47 -10.51
C ASP A 418 -13.79 -12.36 -9.19
N ASN A 419 -13.96 -11.22 -8.49
CA ASN A 419 -13.39 -10.97 -7.17
C ASN A 419 -14.40 -11.11 -6.02
N SER A 420 -15.38 -12.01 -6.14
CA SER A 420 -16.30 -12.31 -5.03
C SER A 420 -15.52 -12.88 -3.84
N TYR A 421 -15.89 -12.52 -2.63
CA TYR A 421 -15.19 -13.02 -1.45
C TYR A 421 -16.09 -12.99 -0.21
N ASP A 422 -15.91 -13.95 0.71
CA ASP A 422 -16.66 -14.09 1.96
C ASP A 422 -18.20 -13.99 1.79
N GLY A 423 -18.72 -14.54 0.70
CA GLY A 423 -20.16 -14.52 0.37
C GLY A 423 -20.69 -13.18 -0.15
N VAL A 424 -19.84 -12.16 -0.31
CA VAL A 424 -20.17 -10.90 -0.97
C VAL A 424 -19.91 -11.03 -2.48
N PRO A 425 -20.93 -10.89 -3.34
CA PRO A 425 -20.74 -10.91 -4.79
C PRO A 425 -19.85 -9.75 -5.23
N GLY A 426 -18.81 -10.07 -6.00
CA GLY A 426 -17.90 -9.09 -6.57
C GLY A 426 -18.25 -8.72 -8.01
N TYR A 427 -17.21 -8.30 -8.73
CA TYR A 427 -17.26 -7.86 -10.11
C TYR A 427 -16.55 -8.88 -10.99
N THR A 428 -17.12 -9.12 -12.17
CA THR A 428 -16.57 -10.04 -13.15
C THR A 428 -15.63 -9.31 -14.09
N ALA A 429 -14.48 -9.92 -14.39
CA ALA A 429 -13.57 -9.50 -15.43
C ALA A 429 -14.26 -9.53 -16.80
N VAL A 430 -14.29 -8.39 -17.48
CA VAL A 430 -14.96 -8.23 -18.78
C VAL A 430 -14.06 -7.46 -19.73
N LYS A 431 -14.43 -7.41 -21.01
CA LYS A 431 -13.64 -6.65 -21.97
C LYS A 431 -13.61 -5.15 -21.62
N GLY A 432 -12.41 -4.60 -21.46
CA GLY A 432 -12.18 -3.20 -21.09
C GLY A 432 -12.14 -3.02 -19.58
N TYR A 433 -12.40 -1.80 -19.10
CA TYR A 433 -12.34 -1.54 -17.67
C TYR A 433 -13.40 -2.32 -16.88
N ASP A 434 -12.97 -2.97 -15.80
CA ASP A 434 -13.83 -3.56 -14.78
C ASP A 434 -13.30 -3.29 -13.36
N MET A 435 -14.15 -3.50 -12.36
CA MET A 435 -13.80 -3.27 -10.95
C MET A 435 -13.16 -4.51 -10.28
N ALA A 436 -12.73 -5.51 -11.05
CA ALA A 436 -11.94 -6.63 -10.54
C ALA A 436 -10.44 -6.42 -10.84
N THR A 437 -10.12 -5.90 -12.03
CA THR A 437 -8.75 -5.75 -12.53
C THR A 437 -8.42 -4.38 -13.15
N GLY A 438 -9.37 -3.44 -13.09
CA GLY A 438 -9.16 -2.10 -13.62
C GLY A 438 -9.07 -2.14 -15.14
N VAL A 439 -8.05 -1.52 -15.72
CA VAL A 439 -7.77 -1.62 -17.17
C VAL A 439 -7.10 -2.94 -17.58
N GLY A 440 -6.91 -3.87 -16.62
CA GLY A 440 -6.18 -5.12 -16.79
C GLY A 440 -4.73 -5.02 -16.30
N THR A 441 -3.84 -5.77 -16.91
CA THR A 441 -2.40 -5.77 -16.63
C THR A 441 -1.59 -5.13 -17.77
N LEU A 442 -0.28 -5.41 -17.85
CA LEU A 442 0.61 -4.74 -18.79
C LEU A 442 1.67 -5.64 -19.45
N ASP A 443 2.13 -5.16 -20.60
CA ASP A 443 3.43 -5.40 -21.20
C ASP A 443 4.30 -4.19 -20.86
N ALA A 444 5.28 -4.36 -19.98
CA ALA A 444 6.04 -3.27 -19.38
C ALA A 444 6.86 -2.51 -20.41
N THR A 445 7.41 -3.18 -21.42
CA THR A 445 8.16 -2.51 -22.50
C THR A 445 7.27 -1.53 -23.23
N ARG A 446 6.13 -1.98 -23.76
CA ARG A 446 5.22 -1.10 -24.51
C ARG A 446 4.61 -0.04 -23.62
N PHE A 447 4.18 -0.42 -22.41
CA PHE A 447 3.55 0.48 -21.46
C PHE A 447 4.49 1.59 -20.99
N ALA A 448 5.73 1.28 -20.59
CA ALA A 448 6.70 2.29 -20.17
C ALA A 448 7.03 3.28 -21.30
N HIS A 449 7.19 2.78 -22.53
CA HIS A 449 7.39 3.64 -23.70
C HIS A 449 6.19 4.55 -23.99
N ALA A 450 4.96 4.01 -23.91
CA ALA A 450 3.74 4.76 -24.16
C ALA A 450 3.51 5.85 -23.10
N LEU A 451 3.69 5.52 -21.82
CA LEU A 451 3.62 6.47 -20.72
C LEU A 451 4.63 7.61 -20.89
N ALA A 452 5.90 7.28 -21.16
CA ALA A 452 6.98 8.24 -21.27
C ALA A 452 6.85 9.17 -22.49
N ALA A 453 6.28 8.69 -23.60
CA ALA A 453 6.07 9.47 -24.81
C ALA A 453 5.12 10.67 -24.59
N GLY A 454 4.19 10.58 -23.63
CA GLY A 454 3.29 11.68 -23.27
C GLY A 454 2.22 12.02 -24.32
N GLY A 455 2.06 11.18 -25.36
CA GLY A 455 1.12 11.41 -26.47
C GLY A 455 -0.36 11.40 -26.08
N TRP A 456 -0.68 10.98 -24.85
CA TRP A 456 -2.00 10.97 -24.24
C TRP A 456 -2.47 12.36 -23.74
N ARG A 457 -1.60 13.38 -23.77
CA ARG A 457 -1.94 14.76 -23.40
C ARG A 457 -2.65 15.46 -24.56
N HIS A 458 -3.96 15.23 -24.71
CA HIS A 458 -4.80 15.93 -25.68
C HIS A 458 -5.65 17.03 -25.06
#